data_AF-M4XYS4-F1
#
_entry.id   AF-M4XYS4-F1
#
_cell.length_a   1.000
_cell.length_b   1.000
_cell.length_c   1.000
_cell.angle_alpha   90.00
_cell.angle_beta   90.00
_cell.angle_gamma   90.00
#
_symmetry.space_group_name_H-M   'P 1'
#
loop_
_entity.id
_entity.type
_entity.pdbx_description
1 polymer ?
#
loop_
_entity_poly.entity_id
_entity_poly.type
_entity_poly.pdbx_seq_one_letter_code
_entity_poly.pdbx_strand_id
1 'polypeptide(L)'
;MEVEMLPEGMKQLTGGFIKVFEACKTELGLKDGMLTDMYHLWREEYDQVSPDAGCMFGCMSKKLDLLDASGKIHHGNTKEYVMQNGGGEDLAAQLLSISQECEKQHEGVEAECARMLEMAKCFRSGIKRVQWSPKMEVVITEIIADV
;
A
#
# COMPACT_ATOMS: atom_id res chain seq x y z
N MET A 1 7.77 -12.64 -18.91
CA MET A 1 8.91 -11.79 -18.54
C MET A 1 8.71 -11.48 -17.07
N GLU A 2 9.63 -11.88 -16.20
CA GLU A 2 9.52 -11.59 -14.77
C GLU A 2 9.91 -10.13 -14.54
N VAL A 3 9.01 -9.33 -13.96
CA VAL A 3 9.30 -7.94 -13.62
C VAL A 3 10.17 -7.94 -12.37
N GLU A 4 11.40 -7.44 -12.50
CA GLU A 4 12.27 -7.30 -11.34
C GLU A 4 11.85 -6.08 -10.50
N MET A 5 11.64 -6.32 -9.20
CA MET A 5 11.49 -5.23 -8.25
C MET A 5 12.83 -4.50 -8.09
N LEU A 6 12.89 -3.29 -8.63
CA LEU A 6 13.98 -2.34 -8.37
C LEU A 6 13.80 -1.76 -6.94
N PRO A 7 14.75 -2.01 -6.01
CA PRO A 7 14.62 -1.56 -4.62
C PRO A 7 14.40 -0.04 -4.49
N GLU A 8 15.05 0.74 -5.35
CA GLU A 8 14.93 2.20 -5.37
C GLU A 8 13.51 2.68 -5.72
N GLY A 9 12.88 2.09 -6.74
CA GLY A 9 11.51 2.43 -7.12
C GLY A 9 10.53 2.13 -5.98
N MET A 10 10.68 0.99 -5.30
CA MET A 10 9.82 0.67 -4.16
C MET A 10 10.05 1.55 -2.94
N LYS A 11 11.30 1.97 -2.69
CA LYS A 11 11.63 2.93 -1.64
C LYS A 11 10.97 4.28 -1.91
N GLN A 12 10.99 4.74 -3.16
CA GLN A 12 10.33 5.99 -3.57
C GLN A 12 8.80 5.90 -3.46
N LEU A 13 8.20 4.80 -3.94
CA LEU A 13 6.75 4.55 -3.80
C LEU A 13 6.35 4.55 -2.33
N THR A 14 7.04 3.78 -1.50
CA THR A 14 6.76 3.71 -0.06
C THR A 14 6.98 5.07 0.61
N GLY A 15 8.02 5.80 0.21
CA GLY A 15 8.31 7.15 0.69
C GLY A 15 7.17 8.14 0.41
N GLY A 16 6.45 7.99 -0.70
CA GLY A 16 5.25 8.79 -0.99
C GLY A 16 4.14 8.57 0.04
N PHE A 17 3.90 7.31 0.46
CA PHE A 17 2.95 6.99 1.53
C PHE A 17 3.40 7.57 2.88
N ILE A 18 4.69 7.48 3.21
CA ILE A 18 5.22 8.05 4.46
C ILE A 18 5.09 9.58 4.50
N LYS A 19 5.26 10.28 3.37
CA LYS A 19 5.08 11.75 3.30
C LYS A 19 3.67 12.20 3.72
N VAL A 20 2.65 11.38 3.46
CA VAL A 20 1.25 11.70 3.79
C VAL A 20 0.77 11.05 5.09
N PHE A 21 1.59 10.19 5.71
CA PHE A 21 1.25 9.40 6.89
C PHE A 21 0.86 10.27 8.09
N GLU A 22 1.70 11.24 8.48
CA GLU A 22 1.43 12.09 9.64
C GLU A 22 0.18 12.96 9.47
N ALA A 23 -0.10 13.40 8.24
CA ALA A 23 -1.33 14.13 7.93
C ALA A 23 -2.55 13.22 8.13
N CYS A 24 -2.51 11.98 7.62
CA CYS A 24 -3.58 11.02 7.82
C CYS A 24 -3.77 10.59 9.27
N LYS A 25 -2.68 10.34 10.00
CA LYS A 25 -2.72 10.04 11.44
C LYS A 25 -3.44 11.15 12.22
N THR A 26 -3.09 12.40 11.93
CA THR A 26 -3.70 13.58 12.55
C THR A 26 -5.17 13.73 12.18
N GLU A 27 -5.51 13.64 10.90
CA GLU A 27 -6.90 13.80 10.41
C GLU A 27 -7.85 12.73 10.94
N LEU A 28 -7.35 11.50 11.08
CA LEU A 28 -8.13 10.37 11.60
C LEU A 28 -8.10 10.27 13.13
N GLY A 29 -7.31 11.10 13.82
CA GLY A 29 -7.15 11.06 15.27
C GLY A 29 -6.57 9.75 15.79
N LEU A 30 -5.71 9.09 14.99
CA LEU A 30 -5.15 7.79 15.31
C LEU A 30 -4.00 7.93 16.32
N LYS A 31 -3.88 6.92 17.19
CA LYS A 31 -2.83 6.85 18.21
C LYS A 31 -1.50 6.43 17.62
N ASP A 32 -0.44 6.62 18.42
CA ASP A 32 0.89 6.09 18.13
C ASP A 32 0.84 4.56 17.98
N GLY A 33 1.62 4.01 17.04
CA GLY A 33 1.65 2.56 16.73
C GLY A 33 1.30 2.20 15.28
N MET A 34 0.77 3.15 14.49
CA MET A 34 0.39 2.87 13.09
C MET A 34 1.57 2.44 12.19
N LEU A 35 2.80 2.89 12.46
CA LEU A 35 3.99 2.39 11.75
C LEU A 35 4.29 0.93 12.09
N THR A 36 4.02 0.52 13.33
CA THR A 36 4.15 -0.87 13.78
C THR A 36 3.13 -1.77 13.10
N ASP A 37 1.90 -1.30 12.90
CA ASP A 37 0.89 -2.01 12.09
C ASP A 37 1.35 -2.25 10.65
N MET A 38 2.00 -1.25 10.03
CA MET A 38 2.57 -1.42 8.68
C MET A 38 3.67 -2.48 8.66
N TYR A 39 4.54 -2.50 9.67
CA TYR A 39 5.57 -3.53 9.82
C TYR A 39 4.97 -4.94 9.96
N HIS A 40 3.96 -5.10 10.83
CA HIS A 40 3.26 -6.38 11.02
C HIS A 40 2.54 -6.84 9.75
N LEU A 41 1.91 -5.93 9.00
CA LEU A 41 1.28 -6.24 7.72
C LEU A 41 2.30 -6.87 6.74
N TRP A 42 3.47 -6.26 6.60
CA TRP A 42 4.49 -6.75 5.67
C TRP A 42 5.05 -8.11 6.07
N ARG A 43 5.08 -8.42 7.37
CA ARG A 43 5.52 -9.71 7.93
C ARG A 43 4.42 -10.78 8.05
N GLU A 44 3.21 -10.51 7.56
CA GLU A 44 2.03 -11.41 7.69
C GLU A 44 1.56 -11.65 9.13
N GLU A 45 1.95 -10.78 10.06
CA GLU A 45 1.53 -10.83 11.47
C GLU A 45 0.16 -10.12 11.60
N TYR A 46 -0.82 -10.57 10.83
CA TYR A 46 -2.11 -9.87 10.67
C TYR A 46 -2.95 -9.79 11.95
N ASP A 47 -2.72 -10.69 12.91
CA ASP A 47 -3.31 -10.64 14.24
C ASP A 47 -2.80 -9.46 15.09
N GLN A 48 -1.66 -8.89 14.70
CA GLN A 48 -1.07 -7.70 15.31
C GLN A 48 -1.44 -6.39 14.57
N VAL A 49 -2.21 -6.46 13.48
CA VAL A 49 -2.59 -5.28 12.69
C VAL A 49 -3.95 -4.74 13.16
N SER A 50 -3.96 -3.48 13.63
CA SER A 50 -5.18 -2.80 14.03
C SER A 50 -6.19 -2.65 12.88
N PRO A 51 -7.51 -2.73 13.13
CA PRO A 51 -8.54 -2.34 12.15
C PRO A 51 -8.36 -0.92 11.60
N ASP A 52 -7.81 -0.01 12.41
CA ASP A 52 -7.55 1.38 12.03
C ASP A 52 -6.53 1.52 10.90
N ALA A 53 -5.66 0.52 10.71
CA ALA A 53 -4.71 0.50 9.60
C ALA A 53 -5.42 0.57 8.25
N GLY A 54 -6.63 0.00 8.14
CA GLY A 54 -7.46 0.13 6.95
C GLY A 54 -7.87 1.57 6.65
N CYS A 55 -8.29 2.33 7.66
CA CYS A 55 -8.59 3.75 7.51
C CYS A 55 -7.34 4.55 7.11
N MET A 56 -6.19 4.22 7.70
CA MET A 56 -4.91 4.84 7.36
C MET A 56 -4.56 4.62 5.88
N PHE A 57 -4.62 3.37 5.38
CA PHE A 57 -4.38 3.07 3.96
C PHE A 57 -5.37 3.79 3.04
N GLY A 58 -6.64 3.86 3.42
CA GLY A 58 -7.68 4.63 2.75
C GLY A 58 -7.30 6.11 2.61
N CYS A 59 -6.97 6.75 3.73
CA CYS A 59 -6.58 8.15 3.75
C CYS A 59 -5.33 8.43 2.89
N MET A 60 -4.27 7.64 3.05
CA MET A 60 -3.03 7.83 2.29
C MET A 60 -3.28 7.67 0.79
N SER A 61 -4.06 6.66 0.39
CA SER A 61 -4.39 6.42 -1.01
C SER A 61 -5.20 7.57 -1.62
N LYS A 62 -6.14 8.17 -0.86
CA LYS A 62 -6.88 9.38 -1.30
C LYS A 62 -5.96 10.59 -1.45
N LYS A 63 -5.05 10.81 -0.50
CA LYS A 63 -4.11 11.95 -0.56
C LYS A 63 -3.09 11.84 -1.70
N LEU A 64 -2.77 10.61 -2.11
CA LEU A 64 -1.93 10.32 -3.26
C LEU A 64 -2.74 10.20 -4.57
N ASP A 65 -4.04 10.52 -4.53
CA ASP A 65 -4.95 10.50 -5.68
C ASP A 65 -5.03 9.12 -6.37
N LEU A 66 -4.83 8.04 -5.60
CA LEU A 66 -4.84 6.66 -6.09
C LEU A 66 -6.23 6.05 -6.12
N LEU A 67 -7.21 6.70 -5.50
CA LEU A 67 -8.60 6.27 -5.48
C LEU A 67 -9.50 7.26 -6.21
N ASP A 68 -10.48 6.76 -6.94
CA ASP A 68 -11.53 7.56 -7.56
C ASP A 68 -12.62 7.97 -6.55
N ALA A 69 -13.61 8.72 -7.01
CA ALA A 69 -14.72 9.21 -6.18
C ALA A 69 -15.59 8.08 -5.58
N SER A 70 -15.52 6.86 -6.11
CA SER A 70 -16.20 5.67 -5.59
C SER A 70 -15.35 4.89 -4.57
N GLY A 71 -14.11 5.32 -4.35
CA GLY A 71 -13.14 4.64 -3.48
C GLY A 71 -12.48 3.43 -4.14
N LYS A 72 -12.54 3.32 -5.47
CA LYS A 72 -11.87 2.30 -6.28
C LYS A 72 -10.55 2.81 -6.81
N ILE A 73 -9.67 1.92 -7.24
CA ILE A 73 -8.34 2.30 -7.70
C ILE A 73 -8.43 3.10 -9.01
N HIS A 74 -7.91 4.32 -8.99
CA HIS A 74 -7.87 5.18 -10.17
C HIS A 74 -6.68 4.79 -11.05
N HIS A 75 -6.91 3.91 -12.03
CA HIS A 75 -5.85 3.27 -12.81
C HIS A 75 -4.85 4.26 -13.45
N GLY A 76 -5.35 5.37 -14.00
CA GLY A 76 -4.51 6.39 -14.65
C GLY A 76 -3.55 7.05 -13.66
N ASN A 77 -4.08 7.44 -12.50
CA ASN A 77 -3.32 8.12 -11.46
C ASN A 77 -2.35 7.17 -10.78
N THR A 78 -2.77 5.91 -10.54
CA THR A 78 -1.86 4.89 -10.01
C THR A 78 -0.71 4.60 -10.98
N LYS A 79 -0.97 4.50 -12.29
CA LYS A 79 0.09 4.33 -13.29
C LYS A 79 1.06 5.52 -13.25
N GLU A 80 0.53 6.73 -13.26
CA GLU A 80 1.32 7.95 -13.22
C GLU A 80 2.15 8.06 -11.94
N TYR A 81 1.54 7.78 -10.79
CA TYR A 81 2.22 7.74 -9.50
C TYR A 81 3.38 6.75 -9.49
N VAL A 82 3.18 5.55 -10.04
CA VAL A 82 4.25 4.55 -10.13
C VAL A 82 5.40 5.05 -11.01
N MET A 83 5.06 5.62 -12.17
CA MET A 83 6.06 6.15 -13.11
C MET A 83 6.85 7.34 -12.56
N GLN A 84 6.19 8.24 -11.82
CA GLN A 84 6.82 9.41 -11.21
C GLN A 84 7.74 9.07 -10.04
N ASN A 85 7.50 7.94 -9.35
CA ASN A 85 8.27 7.49 -8.19
C ASN A 85 9.24 6.35 -8.57
N GLY A 86 9.87 6.46 -9.73
CA GLY A 86 10.98 5.58 -10.13
C GLY A 86 10.56 4.18 -10.63
N GLY A 87 9.26 3.95 -10.81
CA GLY A 87 8.75 2.73 -11.43
C GLY A 87 8.73 2.78 -12.96
N GLY A 88 8.97 1.63 -13.60
CA GLY A 88 8.75 1.47 -15.03
C GLY A 88 7.30 1.11 -15.38
N GLU A 89 6.97 1.12 -16.67
CA GLU A 89 5.64 0.72 -17.15
C GLU A 89 5.27 -0.72 -16.76
N ASP A 90 6.23 -1.63 -16.81
CA ASP A 90 6.04 -3.02 -16.38
C ASP A 90 5.72 -3.14 -14.89
N LEU A 91 6.39 -2.35 -14.04
CA LEU A 91 6.11 -2.30 -12.61
C LEU A 91 4.72 -1.72 -12.37
N ALA A 92 4.35 -0.64 -13.06
CA ALA A 92 3.03 -0.04 -12.94
C ALA A 92 1.93 -1.02 -13.35
N ALA A 93 2.10 -1.74 -14.46
CA ALA A 93 1.16 -2.76 -14.91
C ALA A 93 1.03 -3.90 -13.90
N GLN A 94 2.15 -4.38 -13.35
CA GLN A 94 2.16 -5.47 -12.36
C GLN A 94 1.45 -5.06 -11.06
N LEU A 95 1.74 -3.86 -10.53
CA LEU A 95 1.09 -3.33 -9.33
C LEU A 95 -0.41 -3.11 -9.54
N LEU A 96 -0.79 -2.50 -10.68
CA LEU A 96 -2.20 -2.34 -11.06
C LEU A 96 -2.94 -3.67 -11.16
N SER A 97 -2.32 -4.68 -11.76
CA SER A 97 -2.93 -6.01 -11.88
C SER A 97 -3.20 -6.63 -10.51
N ILE A 98 -2.25 -6.56 -9.57
CA ILE A 98 -2.44 -7.07 -8.20
C ILE A 98 -3.54 -6.29 -7.49
N SER A 99 -3.49 -4.96 -7.60
CA SER A 99 -4.46 -4.03 -7.04
C SER A 99 -5.90 -4.31 -7.51
N GLN A 100 -6.10 -4.53 -8.81
CA GLN A 100 -7.40 -4.86 -9.40
C GLN A 100 -7.92 -6.24 -8.95
N GLU A 101 -7.03 -7.24 -8.85
CA GLU A 101 -7.38 -8.57 -8.34
C GLU A 101 -7.95 -8.46 -6.91
N CYS A 102 -7.26 -7.68 -6.07
CA CYS A 102 -7.68 -7.45 -4.69
C CYS A 102 -8.96 -6.64 -4.56
N GLU A 103 -9.15 -5.62 -5.40
CA GLU A 103 -10.41 -4.86 -5.43
C GLU A 103 -11.59 -5.78 -5.74
N LYS A 104 -11.47 -6.62 -6.77
CA LYS A 104 -12.52 -7.56 -7.17
C LYS A 104 -12.80 -8.60 -6.08
N GLN A 105 -11.77 -9.09 -5.39
CA GLN A 105 -11.94 -10.07 -4.33
C GLN A 105 -12.69 -9.51 -3.11
N HIS A 106 -12.59 -8.21 -2.86
CA HIS A 106 -13.13 -7.56 -1.66
C HIS A 106 -14.21 -6.51 -1.96
N GLU A 107 -14.77 -6.48 -3.17
CA GLU A 107 -15.81 -5.51 -3.58
C GLU A 107 -17.09 -5.59 -2.73
N GLY A 108 -17.37 -6.75 -2.13
CA GLY A 108 -18.52 -6.96 -1.26
C GLY A 108 -18.35 -6.46 0.18
N VAL A 109 -17.17 -5.94 0.56
CA VAL A 109 -16.93 -5.41 1.90
C VAL A 109 -17.46 -3.98 1.98
N GLU A 110 -18.58 -3.78 2.67
CA GLU A 110 -19.27 -2.48 2.73
C GLU A 110 -18.48 -1.41 3.49
N ALA A 111 -17.96 -1.76 4.67
CA ALA A 111 -17.23 -0.83 5.53
C ALA A 111 -15.87 -0.47 4.89
N GLU A 112 -15.70 0.81 4.55
CA GLU A 112 -14.55 1.30 3.76
C GLU A 112 -13.20 0.93 4.39
N CYS A 113 -12.99 1.20 5.68
CA CYS A 113 -11.73 0.87 6.34
C CYS A 113 -11.47 -0.64 6.37
N ALA A 114 -12.50 -1.46 6.60
CA ALA A 114 -12.36 -2.91 6.56
C ALA A 114 -11.99 -3.39 5.15
N ARG A 115 -12.62 -2.83 4.12
CA ARG A 115 -12.31 -3.13 2.73
C ARG A 115 -10.86 -2.75 2.40
N MET A 116 -10.40 -1.56 2.79
CA MET A 116 -9.02 -1.12 2.57
C MET A 116 -8.00 -2.01 3.30
N LEU A 117 -8.32 -2.49 4.50
CA LEU A 117 -7.45 -3.42 5.23
C LEU A 117 -7.34 -4.77 4.51
N GLU A 118 -8.46 -5.33 4.06
CA GLU A 118 -8.45 -6.58 3.28
C GLU A 118 -7.74 -6.42 1.93
N MET A 119 -7.95 -5.29 1.26
CA MET A 119 -7.19 -4.93 0.05
C MET A 119 -5.68 -4.86 0.32
N ALA A 120 -5.25 -4.27 1.44
CA ALA A 120 -3.84 -4.18 1.80
C ALA A 120 -3.22 -5.57 2.08
N LYS A 121 -3.93 -6.45 2.81
CA LYS A 121 -3.50 -7.84 3.05
C LYS A 121 -3.42 -8.65 1.76
N CYS A 122 -4.41 -8.50 0.89
CA CYS A 122 -4.42 -9.14 -0.42
C CYS A 122 -3.27 -8.64 -1.29
N PHE A 123 -3.04 -7.32 -1.33
CA PHE A 123 -1.97 -6.72 -2.13
C PHE A 123 -0.61 -7.25 -1.70
N ARG A 124 -0.34 -7.24 -0.38
CA ARG A 124 0.87 -7.81 0.20
C ARG A 124 1.05 -9.29 -0.18
N SER A 125 -0.03 -10.07 -0.19
CA SER A 125 -0.02 -11.47 -0.65
C SER A 125 0.30 -11.58 -2.15
N GLY A 126 -0.20 -10.66 -2.98
CA GLY A 126 0.17 -10.55 -4.40
C GLY A 126 1.65 -10.24 -4.61
N ILE A 127 2.21 -9.31 -3.83
CA ILE A 127 3.65 -8.98 -3.82
C ILE A 127 4.49 -10.22 -3.45
N LYS A 128 4.02 -11.05 -2.51
CA LYS A 128 4.66 -12.34 -2.20
C LYS A 128 4.62 -13.32 -3.37
N ARG A 129 3.51 -13.42 -4.10
CA ARG A 129 3.36 -14.32 -5.25
C ARG A 129 4.35 -14.00 -6.37
N VAL A 130 4.66 -12.72 -6.58
CA VAL A 130 5.68 -12.27 -7.55
C VAL A 130 7.10 -12.23 -6.96
N GLN A 131 7.30 -12.86 -5.80
CA GLN A 131 8.60 -13.07 -5.13
C GLN A 131 9.33 -11.79 -4.71
N TRP A 132 8.58 -10.76 -4.35
CA TRP A 132 9.13 -9.48 -3.95
C TRP A 132 9.23 -9.27 -2.42
N SER A 133 8.68 -10.18 -1.60
CA SER A 133 8.53 -10.00 -0.15
C SER A 133 9.81 -9.82 0.67
N PRO A 134 10.93 -10.56 0.52
CA PRO A 134 12.08 -10.26 1.36
C PRO A 134 12.69 -8.89 1.00
N LYS A 135 12.53 -8.42 -0.25
CA LYS A 135 12.98 -7.08 -0.67
C LYS A 135 12.13 -5.98 -0.04
N MET A 136 10.80 -6.15 -0.03
CA MET A 136 9.89 -5.15 0.58
C MET A 136 10.02 -5.06 2.09
N GLU A 137 10.20 -6.18 2.79
CA GLU A 137 10.43 -6.16 4.24
C GLU A 137 11.68 -5.35 4.60
N VAL A 138 12.75 -5.46 3.81
CA VAL A 138 13.97 -4.65 3.98
C VAL A 138 13.67 -3.16 3.75
N VAL A 139 13.00 -2.80 2.65
CA VAL A 139 12.64 -1.40 2.35
C VAL A 139 11.81 -0.77 3.47
N ILE A 140 10.81 -1.50 3.98
CA ILE A 140 9.94 -1.02 5.06
C ILE A 140 10.73 -0.87 6.36
N THR A 141 11.62 -1.81 6.67
CA THR A 141 12.47 -1.74 7.87
C THR A 141 13.41 -0.54 7.82
N GLU A 142 14.06 -0.27 6.67
CA GLU A 142 14.90 0.91 6.47
C GLU A 142 14.11 2.20 6.70
N ILE A 143 12.94 2.31 6.07
CA ILE A 143 12.11 3.52 6.16
C ILE A 143 11.65 3.77 7.59
N ILE A 144 11.24 2.73 8.32
CA ILE A 144 10.80 2.88 9.73
C ILE A 144 11.98 3.29 10.62
N ALA A 145 13.20 2.80 10.35
CA ALA A 145 14.38 3.16 11.11
C ALA A 145 14.81 4.63 10.90
N ASP A 146 14.43 5.24 9.77
CA ASP A 146 14.77 6.61 9.39
C ASP A 146 13.75 7.68 9.88
N VAL A 147 12.67 7.27 10.56
CA VAL A 147 11.58 8.15 11.05
C VAL A 147 11.72 8.48 12.54
#